data_AF-A0A831Y1C9-F1
#
_entry.id   AF-A0A831Y1C9-F1
#
_cell.length_a   1.000
_cell.length_b   1.000
_cell.length_c   1.000
_cell.angle_alpha   90.00
_cell.angle_beta   90.00
_cell.angle_gamma   90.00
#
_symmetry.space_group_name_H-M   'P 1'
#
loop_
_entity.id
_entity.type
_entity.pdbx_description
1 polymer ?
#
loop_
_entity_poly.entity_id
_entity_poly.type
_entity_poly.pdbx_seq_one_letter_code
_entity_poly.pdbx_strand_id
1 'polypeptide(L)'
;MPSRRRKEGNNGECIDLHNVGRYMYLMCFYKANVAAVLATGRQLTEVGDLEDFIERYNTWVEELDEKKLLPKYKSKEDYLLAPEHFQTCDVPLSSKLKCMVEARENMRNFAAPFKVLKGMFRMLLAFKRMIDLADATLKVRVRKEKKEYIFAVVDALDALGASQTMAINREFHAAIRGRVLGPTQLYVLTASLLALYNAAGAGAKLVMQKGKAFTSVVVDGGALPRRYARFYVDLVRANSGYADAVASALLAYMNVRDPGRLYGIARSMTYALERRRLRGQEAEALMRLLGHEARVEEGR
;
A
#
# COMPACT_ATOMS: atom_id res chain seq x y z
N MET A 1 -8.27 -50.84 24.33
CA MET A 1 -7.98 -49.41 24.05
C MET A 1 -6.75 -49.34 23.16
N PRO A 2 -6.83 -48.87 21.90
CA PRO A 2 -5.63 -48.68 21.11
C PRO A 2 -4.97 -47.37 21.50
N SER A 3 -3.66 -47.43 21.71
CA SER A 3 -2.78 -46.34 22.09
C SER A 3 -2.95 -45.14 21.17
N ARG A 4 -3.09 -43.96 21.78
CA ARG A 4 -2.94 -42.67 21.09
C ARG A 4 -1.56 -42.66 20.45
N ARG A 5 -1.48 -42.93 19.15
CA ARG A 5 -0.34 -42.52 18.33
C ARG A 5 -0.13 -41.04 18.59
N ARG A 6 0.95 -40.70 19.30
CA ARG A 6 1.52 -39.36 19.29
C ARG A 6 1.65 -39.00 17.81
N LYS A 7 0.88 -38.00 17.36
CA LYS A 7 1.08 -37.42 16.03
C LYS A 7 2.52 -36.92 16.01
N GLU A 8 3.36 -37.59 15.25
CA GLU A 8 4.66 -37.07 14.84
C GLU A 8 4.48 -35.62 14.41
N GLY A 9 5.37 -34.76 14.90
CA GLY A 9 5.33 -33.32 14.66
C GLY A 9 5.20 -33.05 13.17
N ASN A 10 4.29 -32.15 12.81
CA ASN A 10 4.13 -31.67 11.44
C ASN A 10 5.46 -31.01 11.00
N ASN A 11 6.35 -31.77 10.32
CA ASN A 11 7.66 -31.32 9.84
C ASN A 11 7.51 -30.46 8.57
N GLY A 12 6.76 -29.36 8.65
CA GLY A 12 6.70 -28.38 7.57
C GLY A 12 8.02 -27.61 7.47
N GLU A 13 8.43 -27.25 6.26
CA GLU A 13 9.57 -26.38 6.02
C GLU A 13 9.35 -25.05 6.75
N CYS A 14 10.34 -24.66 7.55
CA CYS A 14 10.33 -23.38 8.23
C CYS A 14 10.79 -22.28 7.27
N ILE A 15 9.99 -21.21 7.17
CA ILE A 15 10.34 -19.99 6.46
C ILE A 15 10.73 -18.92 7.49
N ASP A 16 12.00 -18.54 7.46
CA ASP A 16 12.66 -17.60 8.37
C ASP A 16 13.44 -16.52 7.60
N LEU A 17 14.20 -15.66 8.29
CA LEU A 17 14.96 -14.59 7.65
C LEU A 17 16.04 -15.10 6.66
N HIS A 18 16.55 -16.31 6.84
CA HIS A 18 17.61 -16.86 5.99
C HIS A 18 17.10 -17.35 4.65
N ASN A 19 15.84 -17.78 4.57
CA ASN A 19 15.27 -18.36 3.34
C ASN A 19 14.04 -17.61 2.78
N VAL A 20 13.50 -16.60 3.47
CA VAL A 20 12.31 -15.85 3.05
C VAL A 20 12.42 -15.26 1.64
N GLY A 21 13.63 -14.92 1.19
CA GLY A 21 13.88 -14.42 -0.17
C GLY A 21 13.37 -15.38 -1.26
N ARG A 22 13.40 -16.70 -1.01
CA ARG A 22 12.89 -17.72 -1.93
C ARG A 22 11.37 -17.75 -2.01
N TYR A 23 10.67 -17.08 -1.09
CA TYR A 23 9.22 -17.14 -0.93
C TYR A 23 8.54 -15.78 -1.15
N MET A 24 9.30 -14.76 -1.58
CA MET A 24 8.82 -13.39 -1.77
C MET A 24 7.69 -13.26 -2.80
N TYR A 25 7.58 -14.19 -3.74
CA TYR A 25 6.44 -14.29 -4.68
C TYR A 25 5.12 -14.66 -3.98
N LEU A 26 5.15 -15.13 -2.73
CA LEU A 26 3.93 -15.35 -1.97
C LEU A 26 3.48 -14.04 -1.33
N MET A 27 2.24 -13.66 -1.61
CA MET A 27 1.62 -12.39 -1.17
C MET A 27 1.75 -12.11 0.34
N CYS A 28 1.78 -13.15 1.17
CA CYS A 28 2.02 -13.02 2.60
C CYS A 28 3.45 -12.56 2.92
N PHE A 29 4.48 -13.16 2.32
CA PHE A 29 5.86 -12.70 2.53
C PHE A 29 6.12 -11.36 1.84
N TYR A 30 5.50 -11.11 0.69
CA TYR A 30 5.47 -9.79 0.09
C TYR A 30 4.93 -8.72 1.06
N LYS A 31 3.81 -8.97 1.72
CA LYS A 31 3.27 -8.04 2.74
C LYS A 31 4.16 -7.89 3.95
N ALA A 32 4.74 -8.98 4.44
CA ALA A 32 5.70 -8.91 5.54
C ALA A 32 6.89 -8.01 5.17
N ASN A 33 7.40 -8.14 3.95
CA ASN A 33 8.45 -7.28 3.42
C ASN A 33 8.02 -5.82 3.26
N VAL A 34 6.81 -5.57 2.77
CA VAL A 34 6.26 -4.21 2.69
C VAL A 34 6.20 -3.58 4.08
N ALA A 35 5.76 -4.30 5.12
CA ALA A 35 5.77 -3.81 6.48
C ALA A 35 7.18 -3.55 7.00
N ALA A 36 8.14 -4.44 6.72
CA ALA A 36 9.55 -4.22 7.05
C ALA A 36 10.09 -2.93 6.40
N VAL A 37 9.89 -2.77 5.09
CA VAL A 37 10.32 -1.57 4.35
C VAL A 37 9.64 -0.31 4.89
N LEU A 38 8.34 -0.36 5.15
CA LEU A 38 7.59 0.77 5.70
C LEU A 38 8.10 1.22 7.07
N ALA A 39 8.46 0.27 7.92
CA ALA A 39 8.86 0.52 9.29
C ALA A 39 10.33 0.92 9.39
N THR A 40 11.22 0.21 8.70
CA THR A 40 12.68 0.30 8.90
C THR A 40 13.44 0.81 7.68
N GLY A 41 12.80 0.87 6.51
CA GLY A 41 13.49 1.15 5.25
C GLY A 41 14.41 0.01 4.80
N ARG A 42 14.23 -1.22 5.30
CA ARG A 42 15.00 -2.42 4.91
C ARG A 42 14.08 -3.54 4.46
N GLN A 43 14.55 -4.34 3.51
CA GLN A 43 13.86 -5.57 3.11
C GLN A 43 14.10 -6.68 4.14
N LEU A 44 13.23 -7.69 4.17
CA LEU A 44 13.41 -8.86 5.04
C LEU A 44 14.71 -9.63 4.74
N THR A 45 15.14 -9.63 3.49
CA THR A 45 16.38 -10.27 3.05
C THR A 45 17.64 -9.50 3.44
N GLU A 46 17.50 -8.27 3.95
CA GLU A 46 18.58 -7.37 4.33
C GLU A 46 18.75 -7.26 5.86
N VAL A 47 17.97 -8.03 6.63
CA VAL A 47 18.03 -7.99 8.09
C VAL A 47 19.29 -8.73 8.58
N GLY A 48 20.33 -7.96 8.90
CA GLY A 48 21.55 -8.45 9.55
C GLY A 48 21.50 -8.30 11.08
N ASP A 49 21.27 -7.08 11.56
CA ASP A 49 21.09 -6.78 12.98
C ASP A 49 19.61 -6.86 13.35
N LEU A 50 19.25 -7.91 14.10
CA LEU A 50 17.87 -8.17 14.50
C LEU A 50 17.37 -7.18 15.57
N GLU A 51 18.24 -6.75 16.48
CA GLU A 51 17.86 -5.87 17.60
C GLU A 51 17.54 -4.47 17.05
N ASP A 52 18.44 -3.89 16.24
CA ASP A 52 18.20 -2.60 15.56
C ASP A 52 16.96 -2.66 14.64
N PHE A 53 16.73 -3.80 13.96
CA PHE A 53 15.53 -3.98 13.16
C PHE A 53 14.25 -3.95 13.99
N ILE A 54 14.21 -4.68 15.12
CA ILE A 54 13.06 -4.71 16.03
C ILE A 54 12.81 -3.34 16.63
N GLU A 55 13.85 -2.63 17.07
CA GLU A 55 13.75 -1.29 17.63
C GLU A 55 13.09 -0.33 16.64
N ARG A 56 13.67 -0.18 15.44
CA ARG A 56 13.12 0.71 14.39
C ARG A 56 11.69 0.34 14.01
N TYR A 57 11.41 -0.95 13.91
CA TYR A 57 10.08 -1.43 13.56
C TYR A 57 9.06 -1.04 14.63
N ASN A 58 9.39 -1.27 15.90
CA ASN A 58 8.53 -0.99 17.03
C ASN A 58 8.33 0.52 17.22
N THR A 59 9.36 1.35 17.03
CA THR A 59 9.22 2.81 17.04
C THR A 59 8.16 3.28 16.05
N TRP A 60 8.13 2.71 14.84
CA TRP A 60 7.09 3.07 13.87
C TRP A 60 5.70 2.57 14.28
N VAL A 61 5.59 1.37 14.85
CA VAL A 61 4.31 0.86 15.39
C VAL A 61 3.78 1.76 16.51
N GLU A 62 4.65 2.23 17.40
CA GLU A 62 4.31 3.17 18.46
C GLU A 62 3.87 4.52 17.90
N GLU A 63 4.60 5.06 16.92
CA GLU A 63 4.20 6.28 16.21
C GLU A 63 2.81 6.14 15.57
N LEU A 64 2.52 4.98 14.98
CA LEU A 64 1.21 4.68 14.42
C LEU A 64 0.14 4.61 15.52
N ASP A 65 0.43 4.10 16.71
CA ASP A 65 -0.52 4.05 17.82
C ASP A 65 -0.80 5.44 18.39
N GLU A 66 0.24 6.22 18.67
CA GLU A 66 0.18 7.59 19.21
C GLU A 66 -0.63 8.51 18.30
N LYS A 67 -0.39 8.43 16.99
CA LYS A 67 -1.12 9.21 15.97
C LYS A 67 -2.52 8.62 15.69
N LYS A 68 -2.94 7.61 16.45
CA LYS A 68 -4.20 6.87 16.28
C LYS A 68 -4.36 6.41 14.85
N LEU A 69 -3.26 5.94 14.23
CA LEU A 69 -3.13 5.46 12.85
C LEU A 69 -3.52 3.97 12.70
N LEU A 70 -3.48 3.20 13.78
CA LEU A 70 -3.92 1.81 13.83
C LEU A 70 -5.46 1.65 13.85
N PRO A 71 -5.99 0.47 13.46
CA PRO A 71 -7.42 0.17 13.57
C PRO A 71 -7.88 0.12 15.04
N LYS A 72 -9.01 0.78 15.37
CA LYS A 72 -9.54 0.91 16.75
C LYS A 72 -9.81 -0.41 17.49
N TYR A 73 -9.90 -1.54 16.79
CA TYR A 73 -10.22 -2.85 17.36
C TYR A 73 -8.98 -3.73 17.60
N LYS A 74 -7.78 -3.23 17.27
CA LYS A 74 -6.50 -3.91 17.44
C LYS A 74 -5.64 -3.07 18.37
N SER A 75 -4.85 -3.74 19.22
CA SER A 75 -3.89 -3.08 20.10
C SER A 75 -2.52 -2.98 19.41
N LYS A 76 -1.66 -2.05 19.82
CA LYS A 76 -0.30 -1.97 19.26
C LYS A 76 0.50 -3.26 19.53
N GLU A 77 0.23 -3.92 20.65
CA GLU A 77 0.83 -5.18 21.08
C GLU A 77 0.55 -6.34 20.11
N ASP A 78 -0.48 -6.23 19.26
CA ASP A 78 -0.74 -7.19 18.18
C ASP A 78 0.31 -7.12 17.05
N TYR A 79 1.04 -6.01 16.96
CA TYR A 79 1.97 -5.71 15.87
C TYR A 79 3.43 -5.65 16.33
N LEU A 80 3.69 -5.30 17.60
CA LEU A 80 5.06 -5.20 18.14
C LEU A 80 5.86 -6.49 17.96
N LEU A 81 7.14 -6.35 17.66
CA LEU A 81 8.09 -7.43 17.54
C LEU A 81 8.93 -7.59 18.81
N ALA A 82 9.40 -8.82 19.03
CA ALA A 82 10.23 -9.21 20.14
C ALA A 82 11.15 -10.34 19.64
N PRO A 83 12.36 -10.54 20.22
CA PRO A 83 13.30 -11.54 19.76
C PRO A 83 12.70 -12.95 19.65
N GLU A 84 11.81 -13.32 20.57
CA GLU A 84 11.16 -14.63 20.65
C GLU A 84 10.29 -14.90 19.41
N HIS A 85 9.77 -13.84 18.77
CA HIS A 85 8.97 -13.94 17.56
C HIS A 85 9.77 -14.41 16.33
N PHE A 86 11.10 -14.39 16.40
CA PHE A 86 12.01 -14.86 15.36
C PHE A 86 12.61 -16.23 15.65
N GLN A 87 12.41 -16.78 16.85
CA GLN A 87 13.00 -18.04 17.28
C GLN A 87 12.10 -19.26 17.00
N THR A 88 10.79 -19.05 17.01
CA THR A 88 9.80 -20.13 16.87
C THR A 88 9.06 -20.06 15.54
N CYS A 89 9.19 -21.16 14.79
CA CYS A 89 8.60 -21.32 13.46
C CYS A 89 7.39 -22.27 13.53
N ASP A 90 6.36 -21.84 14.26
CA ASP A 90 5.19 -22.63 14.60
C ASP A 90 3.93 -22.15 13.89
N VAL A 91 3.96 -20.96 13.28
CA VAL A 91 2.80 -20.40 12.58
C VAL A 91 2.61 -21.14 11.26
N PRO A 92 1.54 -21.94 11.09
CA PRO A 92 1.31 -22.64 9.84
C PRO A 92 0.97 -21.62 8.76
N LEU A 93 1.58 -21.76 7.58
CA LEU A 93 1.21 -20.95 6.43
C LEU A 93 -0.29 -21.18 6.14
N SER A 94 -1.06 -20.10 6.11
CA SER A 94 -2.49 -20.23 5.90
C SER A 94 -2.77 -20.79 4.50
N SER A 95 -3.38 -21.98 4.43
CA SER A 95 -3.96 -22.52 3.17
C SER A 95 -5.06 -21.62 2.57
N LYS A 96 -5.41 -20.50 3.25
CA LYS A 96 -6.25 -19.47 2.67
C LYS A 96 -5.53 -18.89 1.45
N LEU A 97 -6.16 -19.07 0.29
CA LEU A 97 -5.74 -18.61 -1.04
C LEU A 97 -5.30 -17.13 -1.13
N LYS A 98 -5.51 -16.30 -0.09
CA LYS A 98 -5.01 -14.92 0.00
C LYS A 98 -3.48 -14.83 0.18
N CYS A 99 -2.82 -15.87 0.69
CA CYS A 99 -1.36 -15.93 0.86
C CYS A 99 -0.67 -16.52 -0.39
N MET A 100 -1.37 -17.37 -1.15
CA MET A 100 -0.86 -18.09 -2.33
C MET A 100 -1.32 -17.49 -3.68
N VAL A 101 -1.56 -16.18 -3.75
CA VAL A 101 -2.25 -15.59 -4.92
C VAL A 101 -1.41 -15.68 -6.22
N GLU A 102 -0.12 -15.34 -6.19
CA GLU A 102 0.75 -15.45 -7.38
C GLU A 102 1.03 -16.90 -7.77
N ALA A 103 1.13 -17.80 -6.80
CA ALA A 103 1.24 -19.23 -7.08
C ALA A 103 0.04 -19.74 -7.92
N ARG A 104 -1.14 -19.13 -7.82
CA ARG A 104 -2.30 -19.47 -8.67
C ARG A 104 -2.23 -18.85 -10.06
N GLU A 105 -1.72 -17.63 -10.23
CA GLU A 105 -1.59 -17.03 -11.57
C GLU A 105 -0.56 -17.79 -12.42
N ASN A 106 0.51 -18.27 -11.80
CA ASN A 106 1.49 -19.15 -12.45
C ASN A 106 1.05 -20.64 -12.51
N MET A 107 0.13 -21.10 -11.66
CA MET A 107 -0.33 -22.51 -11.61
C MET A 107 -1.84 -22.68 -11.87
N ARG A 108 -2.43 -21.88 -12.78
CA ARG A 108 -3.87 -21.86 -13.09
C ARG A 108 -4.48 -23.23 -13.46
N ASN A 109 -3.68 -24.26 -13.74
CA ASN A 109 -4.12 -25.61 -14.08
C ASN A 109 -4.20 -26.62 -12.92
N PHE A 110 -3.86 -26.27 -11.68
CA PHE A 110 -3.85 -27.25 -10.59
C PHE A 110 -4.49 -26.71 -9.30
N ALA A 111 -5.81 -26.87 -9.17
CA ALA A 111 -6.52 -26.61 -7.91
C ALA A 111 -6.30 -27.73 -6.85
N ALA A 112 -5.78 -28.89 -7.25
CA ALA A 112 -5.60 -30.07 -6.41
C ALA A 112 -4.36 -30.08 -5.48
N PRO A 113 -3.16 -29.57 -5.86
CA PRO A 113 -1.95 -29.67 -5.02
C PRO A 113 -1.98 -28.74 -3.79
N PHE A 114 -2.72 -27.63 -3.82
CA PHE A 114 -2.71 -26.66 -2.72
C PHE A 114 -3.39 -27.16 -1.44
N LYS A 115 -4.29 -28.15 -1.52
CA LYS A 115 -4.80 -28.87 -0.33
C LYS A 115 -3.70 -29.72 0.31
N VAL A 116 -2.74 -30.20 -0.48
CA VAL A 116 -1.59 -31.03 -0.05
C VAL A 116 -0.53 -30.19 0.66
N LEU A 117 -0.41 -28.89 0.32
CA LEU A 117 0.51 -27.94 0.98
C LEU A 117 0.13 -27.58 2.43
N LYS A 118 -1.03 -28.03 2.93
CA LYS A 118 -1.50 -27.70 4.28
C LYS A 118 -0.60 -28.36 5.32
N GLY A 119 0.21 -27.57 6.00
CA GLY A 119 1.18 -28.05 6.99
C GLY A 119 2.57 -28.31 6.42
N MET A 120 2.78 -28.12 5.11
CA MET A 120 4.09 -28.23 4.47
C MET A 120 4.98 -27.02 4.72
N PHE A 121 4.41 -25.86 5.04
CA PHE A 121 5.16 -24.64 5.33
C PHE A 121 4.72 -24.01 6.64
N ARG A 122 5.69 -23.51 7.38
CA ARG A 122 5.51 -22.69 8.59
C ARG A 122 6.31 -21.41 8.45
N MET A 123 5.93 -20.40 9.21
CA MET A 123 6.60 -19.11 9.22
C MET A 123 6.81 -18.63 10.65
N LEU A 124 7.73 -17.68 10.81
CA LEU A 124 7.95 -16.99 12.07
C LEU A 124 6.69 -16.20 12.50
N LEU A 125 6.46 -16.11 13.82
CA LEU A 125 5.42 -15.23 14.35
C LEU A 125 5.66 -13.76 13.98
N ALA A 126 6.91 -13.35 13.85
CA ALA A 126 7.29 -12.03 13.35
C ALA A 126 6.65 -11.72 11.98
N PHE A 127 6.72 -12.65 11.02
CA PHE A 127 6.13 -12.47 9.70
C PHE A 127 4.61 -12.34 9.76
N LYS A 128 3.94 -13.09 10.64
CA LYS A 128 2.49 -12.93 10.86
C LYS A 128 2.14 -11.51 11.33
N ARG A 129 2.89 -10.98 12.31
CA ARG A 129 2.65 -9.64 12.86
C ARG A 129 2.90 -8.55 11.82
N MET A 130 3.94 -8.71 10.99
CA MET A 130 4.23 -7.82 9.87
C MET A 130 3.14 -7.84 8.78
N ILE A 131 2.64 -9.02 8.41
CA ILE A 131 1.52 -9.16 7.48
C ILE A 131 0.30 -8.42 8.01
N ASP A 132 -0.02 -8.60 9.29
CA ASP A 132 -1.14 -7.95 9.95
C ASP A 132 -0.95 -6.42 9.98
N LEU A 133 0.27 -5.93 10.19
CA LEU A 133 0.60 -4.49 10.15
C LEU A 133 0.44 -3.91 8.75
N ALA A 134 0.94 -4.58 7.71
CA ALA A 134 0.75 -4.17 6.31
C ALA A 134 -0.75 -4.09 5.97
N ASP A 135 -1.52 -5.08 6.41
CA ASP A 135 -2.97 -5.08 6.23
C ASP A 135 -3.69 -3.99 7.03
N ALA A 136 -3.20 -3.63 8.22
CA ALA A 136 -3.77 -2.57 9.05
C ALA A 136 -3.51 -1.17 8.46
N THR A 137 -2.37 -0.99 7.79
CA THR A 137 -1.92 0.29 7.25
C THR A 137 -2.39 0.50 5.80
N LEU A 138 -2.26 -0.50 4.94
CA LEU A 138 -2.42 -0.35 3.49
C LEU A 138 -3.75 -0.90 2.95
N LYS A 139 -4.70 -1.28 3.81
CA LYS A 139 -6.07 -1.58 3.39
C LYS A 139 -6.86 -0.31 3.12
N VAL A 140 -7.36 -0.20 1.90
CA VAL A 140 -8.20 0.90 1.43
C VAL A 140 -9.63 0.43 1.27
N ARG A 141 -10.58 1.25 1.71
CA ARG A 141 -12.00 1.03 1.44
C ARG A 141 -12.32 1.50 0.02
N VAL A 142 -12.98 0.65 -0.78
CA VAL A 142 -13.28 0.98 -2.19
C VAL A 142 -14.75 1.35 -2.44
N ARG A 143 -15.65 1.02 -1.51
CA ARG A 143 -17.09 1.38 -1.59
C ARG A 143 -17.61 1.92 -0.26
N LYS A 144 -18.47 2.94 -0.31
CA LYS A 144 -19.10 3.54 0.88
C LYS A 144 -20.15 2.62 1.51
N GLU A 145 -20.93 1.89 0.72
CA GLU A 145 -22.05 1.10 1.25
C GLU A 145 -21.63 -0.33 1.63
N LYS A 146 -20.72 -0.92 0.86
CA LYS A 146 -20.18 -2.26 1.13
C LYS A 146 -18.90 -2.10 1.96
N LYS A 147 -18.71 -2.90 3.02
CA LYS A 147 -17.44 -3.01 3.77
C LYS A 147 -16.38 -3.72 2.91
N GLU A 148 -16.11 -3.16 1.75
CA GLU A 148 -15.23 -3.72 0.73
C GLU A 148 -13.88 -3.04 0.82
N TYR A 149 -12.85 -3.85 1.07
CA TYR A 149 -11.48 -3.40 1.24
C TYR A 149 -10.55 -4.13 0.29
N ILE A 150 -9.55 -3.41 -0.21
CA ILE A 150 -8.43 -3.96 -0.96
C ILE A 150 -7.14 -3.55 -0.27
N PHE A 151 -6.13 -4.41 -0.30
CA PHE A 151 -4.76 -4.01 0.00
C PHE A 151 -4.20 -3.28 -1.22
N ALA A 152 -3.52 -2.14 -1.03
CA ALA A 152 -2.91 -1.37 -2.11
C ALA A 152 -1.56 -0.79 -1.65
N VAL A 153 -0.51 -0.95 -2.46
CA VAL A 153 0.85 -0.48 -2.15
C VAL A 153 1.55 -0.03 -3.44
N VAL A 154 2.44 0.95 -3.31
CA VAL A 154 3.33 1.38 -4.39
C VAL A 154 4.63 0.60 -4.30
N ASP A 155 4.85 -0.31 -5.22
CA ASP A 155 6.09 -1.06 -5.33
C ASP A 155 7.08 -0.33 -6.23
N ALA A 156 8.16 0.17 -5.63
CA ALA A 156 9.23 0.85 -6.34
C ALA A 156 10.61 0.38 -5.85
N LEU A 157 10.69 -0.81 -5.22
CA LEU A 157 11.90 -1.29 -4.57
C LEU A 157 13.06 -1.42 -5.56
N ASP A 158 12.83 -2.08 -6.69
CA ASP A 158 13.85 -2.32 -7.72
C ASP A 158 14.39 -1.02 -8.34
N ALA A 159 13.56 0.04 -8.36
CA ALA A 159 13.87 1.26 -9.08
C ALA A 159 14.39 2.41 -8.20
N LEU A 160 13.89 2.50 -6.97
CA LEU A 160 14.14 3.62 -6.06
C LEU A 160 14.79 3.19 -4.74
N GLY A 161 14.88 1.88 -4.50
CA GLY A 161 15.34 1.31 -3.24
C GLY A 161 14.32 1.45 -2.10
N ALA A 162 14.66 0.84 -0.96
CA ALA A 162 13.77 0.74 0.18
C ALA A 162 13.45 2.08 0.87
N SER A 163 14.42 3.00 0.96
CA SER A 163 14.23 4.30 1.63
C SER A 163 13.21 5.20 0.90
N GLN A 164 13.31 5.34 -0.42
CA GLN A 164 12.33 6.13 -1.18
C GLN A 164 10.98 5.42 -1.26
N THR A 165 10.97 4.09 -1.43
CA THR A 165 9.73 3.29 -1.41
C THR A 165 8.99 3.44 -0.08
N MET A 166 9.72 3.47 1.04
CA MET A 166 9.17 3.76 2.37
C MET A 166 8.52 5.14 2.40
N ALA A 167 9.21 6.19 1.95
CA ALA A 167 8.69 7.55 1.98
C ALA A 167 7.38 7.68 1.16
N ILE A 168 7.37 7.14 -0.06
CA ILE A 168 6.19 7.13 -0.95
C ILE A 168 5.03 6.38 -0.29
N ASN A 169 5.26 5.19 0.27
CA ASN A 169 4.17 4.42 0.86
C ASN A 169 3.67 4.98 2.20
N ARG A 170 4.52 5.67 2.98
CA ARG A 170 4.05 6.44 4.14
C ARG A 170 3.14 7.59 3.71
N GLU A 171 3.49 8.29 2.62
CA GLU A 171 2.63 9.35 2.08
C GLU A 171 1.32 8.78 1.49
N PHE A 172 1.41 7.64 0.80
CA PHE A 172 0.26 6.90 0.28
C PHE A 172 -0.67 6.48 1.42
N HIS A 173 -0.15 5.85 2.48
CA HIS A 173 -0.90 5.48 3.67
C HIS A 173 -1.65 6.67 4.28
N ALA A 174 -0.96 7.79 4.48
CA ALA A 174 -1.56 9.00 5.04
C ALA A 174 -2.71 9.54 4.18
N ALA A 175 -2.60 9.42 2.86
CA ALA A 175 -3.62 9.87 1.91
C ALA A 175 -4.84 8.94 1.87
N ILE A 176 -4.65 7.61 1.83
CA ILE A 176 -5.75 6.64 1.69
C ILE A 176 -6.55 6.42 2.97
N ARG A 177 -5.94 6.67 4.14
CA ARG A 177 -6.47 6.24 5.43
C ARG A 177 -7.87 6.79 5.73
N GLY A 178 -8.87 5.93 5.95
CA GLY A 178 -10.23 6.38 6.28
C GLY A 178 -10.99 7.02 5.11
N ARG A 179 -10.40 7.05 3.91
CA ARG A 179 -11.04 7.52 2.68
C ARG A 179 -11.65 6.33 1.94
N VAL A 180 -12.54 6.64 1.00
CA VAL A 180 -13.07 5.66 0.04
C VAL A 180 -12.51 6.00 -1.32
N LEU A 181 -11.63 5.14 -1.84
CA LEU A 181 -10.93 5.36 -3.11
C LEU A 181 -11.13 4.16 -4.03
N GLY A 182 -11.63 4.42 -5.23
CA GLY A 182 -11.71 3.42 -6.29
C GLY A 182 -10.36 3.15 -6.97
N PRO A 183 -10.27 2.13 -7.84
CA PRO A 183 -9.04 1.78 -8.53
C PRO A 183 -8.40 2.93 -9.33
N THR A 184 -9.21 3.72 -10.05
CA THR A 184 -8.74 4.90 -10.79
C THR A 184 -8.10 5.93 -9.86
N GLN A 185 -8.73 6.18 -8.72
CA GLN A 185 -8.21 7.14 -7.73
C GLN A 185 -6.89 6.64 -7.13
N LEU A 186 -6.77 5.34 -6.85
CA LEU A 186 -5.52 4.75 -6.36
C LEU A 186 -4.40 4.83 -7.39
N TYR A 187 -4.69 4.53 -8.66
CA TYR A 187 -3.72 4.66 -9.75
C TYR A 187 -3.19 6.10 -9.89
N VAL A 188 -4.11 7.08 -9.92
CA VAL A 188 -3.73 8.50 -10.05
C VAL A 188 -3.05 9.02 -8.78
N LEU A 189 -3.39 8.48 -7.60
CA LEU A 189 -2.70 8.81 -6.35
C LEU A 189 -1.25 8.33 -6.43
N THR A 190 -1.02 7.08 -6.86
CA THR A 190 0.32 6.54 -7.08
C THR A 190 1.10 7.38 -8.09
N ALA A 191 0.50 7.69 -9.25
CA ALA A 191 1.13 8.51 -10.28
C ALA A 191 1.49 9.91 -9.76
N SER A 192 0.59 10.52 -8.99
CA SER A 192 0.80 11.82 -8.36
C SER A 192 1.96 11.79 -7.37
N LEU A 193 2.03 10.78 -6.50
CA LEU A 193 3.15 10.64 -5.57
C LEU A 193 4.47 10.44 -6.31
N LEU A 194 4.52 9.58 -7.34
CA LEU A 194 5.72 9.39 -8.15
C LEU A 194 6.19 10.70 -8.80
N ALA A 195 5.28 11.52 -9.33
CA ALA A 195 5.61 12.83 -9.88
C ALA A 195 6.18 13.80 -8.82
N LEU A 196 5.63 13.77 -7.60
CA LEU A 196 6.11 14.61 -6.50
C LEU A 196 7.51 14.20 -6.03
N TYR A 197 7.80 12.90 -5.99
CA TYR A 197 9.10 12.34 -5.63
C TYR A 197 10.13 12.32 -6.78
N ASN A 198 9.84 12.93 -7.96
CA ASN A 198 10.70 12.86 -9.15
C ASN A 198 10.95 11.41 -9.65
N ALA A 199 10.05 10.48 -9.35
CA ALA A 199 10.16 9.06 -9.66
C ALA A 199 9.25 8.62 -10.82
N ALA A 200 8.89 9.55 -11.67
CA ALA A 200 7.80 9.43 -12.63
C ALA A 200 8.05 8.35 -13.71
N GLY A 201 9.31 8.15 -14.10
CA GLY A 201 9.77 7.12 -15.05
C GLY A 201 10.45 5.91 -14.40
N ALA A 202 10.30 5.72 -13.08
CA ALA A 202 11.01 4.68 -12.35
C ALA A 202 10.48 3.25 -12.63
N GLY A 203 9.35 3.10 -13.33
CA GLY A 203 8.74 1.77 -13.53
C GLY A 203 8.10 1.19 -12.25
N ALA A 204 7.74 2.07 -11.30
CA ALA A 204 7.01 1.69 -10.10
C ALA A 204 5.64 1.07 -10.45
N LYS A 205 5.16 0.16 -9.60
CA LYS A 205 3.92 -0.58 -9.80
C LYS A 205 2.94 -0.28 -8.68
N LEU A 206 1.67 -0.10 -9.02
CA LEU A 206 0.57 -0.17 -8.06
C LEU A 206 0.15 -1.63 -7.92
N VAL A 207 0.44 -2.21 -6.76
CA VAL A 207 0.04 -3.56 -6.39
C VAL A 207 -1.27 -3.49 -5.63
N MET A 208 -2.27 -4.25 -6.07
CA MET A 208 -3.58 -4.35 -5.42
C MET A 208 -4.00 -5.79 -5.20
N GLN A 209 -4.57 -6.08 -4.03
CA GLN A 209 -5.11 -7.40 -3.70
C GLN A 209 -6.50 -7.31 -3.08
N LYS A 210 -7.45 -8.05 -3.66
CA LYS A 210 -8.79 -8.27 -3.11
C LYS A 210 -9.08 -9.76 -2.96
N GLY A 211 -8.95 -10.27 -1.74
CA GLY A 211 -9.16 -11.69 -1.47
C GLY A 211 -8.17 -12.55 -2.24
N LYS A 212 -8.64 -13.26 -3.27
CA LYS A 212 -7.81 -14.11 -4.14
C LYS A 212 -7.40 -13.41 -5.44
N ALA A 213 -7.95 -12.23 -5.72
CA ALA A 213 -7.58 -11.45 -6.89
C ALA A 213 -6.38 -10.57 -6.54
N PHE A 214 -5.40 -10.55 -7.44
CA PHE A 214 -4.22 -9.72 -7.38
C PHE A 214 -4.04 -9.04 -8.73
N THR A 215 -3.49 -7.84 -8.72
CA THR A 215 -3.06 -7.15 -9.92
C THR A 215 -1.86 -6.29 -9.56
N SER A 216 -0.91 -6.20 -10.48
CA SER A 216 0.24 -5.31 -10.40
C SER A 216 0.30 -4.53 -11.71
N VAL A 217 0.16 -3.22 -11.63
CA VAL A 217 0.07 -2.35 -12.81
C VAL A 217 1.21 -1.36 -12.75
N VAL A 218 2.02 -1.28 -13.81
CA VAL A 218 3.05 -0.25 -13.94
C VAL A 218 2.36 1.12 -14.00
N VAL A 219 2.85 2.07 -13.20
CA VAL A 219 2.31 3.42 -13.14
C VAL A 219 3.33 4.37 -13.74
N ASP A 220 3.05 4.87 -14.94
CA ASP A 220 3.83 5.96 -15.52
C ASP A 220 3.30 7.29 -14.98
N GLY A 221 4.04 7.88 -14.03
CA GLY A 221 3.75 9.20 -13.48
C GLY A 221 4.33 10.35 -14.31
N GLY A 222 5.15 10.06 -15.32
CA GLY A 222 5.94 11.02 -16.11
C GLY A 222 5.09 12.06 -16.83
N ALA A 223 3.81 11.78 -16.94
CA ALA A 223 2.86 12.66 -17.56
C ALA A 223 2.34 13.80 -16.69
N LEU A 224 2.30 13.65 -15.37
CA LEU A 224 1.56 14.57 -14.51
C LEU A 224 2.38 15.81 -14.13
N PRO A 225 1.92 17.03 -14.44
CA PRO A 225 2.56 18.22 -13.93
C PRO A 225 2.46 18.24 -12.40
N ARG A 226 3.59 18.51 -11.73
CA ARG A 226 3.71 18.41 -10.26
C ARG A 226 2.64 19.18 -9.48
N ARG A 227 2.18 20.32 -10.01
CA ARG A 227 1.10 21.12 -9.39
C ARG A 227 -0.25 20.39 -9.36
N TYR A 228 -0.60 19.71 -10.45
CA TYR A 228 -1.80 18.90 -10.52
C TYR A 228 -1.69 17.62 -9.69
N ALA A 229 -0.49 17.03 -9.62
CA ALA A 229 -0.20 15.91 -8.72
C ALA A 229 -0.40 16.31 -7.24
N ARG A 230 0.16 17.45 -6.81
CA ARG A 230 -0.04 17.98 -5.45
C ARG A 230 -1.51 18.28 -5.18
N PHE A 231 -2.18 18.96 -6.10
CA PHE A 231 -3.61 19.26 -6.00
C PHE A 231 -4.44 18.00 -5.77
N TYR A 232 -4.17 16.93 -6.54
CA TYR A 232 -4.87 15.67 -6.37
C TYR A 232 -4.66 15.02 -5.00
N VAL A 233 -3.41 14.95 -4.54
CA VAL A 233 -3.06 14.41 -3.22
C VAL A 233 -3.79 15.19 -2.12
N ASP A 234 -3.86 16.51 -2.23
CA ASP A 234 -4.55 17.36 -1.26
C ASP A 234 -6.07 17.11 -1.25
N LEU A 235 -6.70 16.94 -2.42
CA LEU A 235 -8.13 16.59 -2.50
C LEU A 235 -8.43 15.21 -1.89
N VAL A 236 -7.57 14.22 -2.11
CA VAL A 236 -7.70 12.91 -1.48
C VAL A 236 -7.60 13.04 0.04
N ARG A 237 -6.60 13.78 0.54
CA ARG A 237 -6.45 14.05 1.98
C ARG A 237 -7.66 14.78 2.57
N ALA A 238 -8.24 15.72 1.82
CA ALA A 238 -9.46 16.42 2.20
C ALA A 238 -10.74 15.55 2.16
N ASN A 239 -10.63 14.27 1.74
CA ASN A 239 -11.76 13.39 1.48
C ASN A 239 -12.79 14.09 0.56
N SER A 240 -12.28 14.70 -0.51
CA SER A 240 -13.06 15.54 -1.41
C SER A 240 -14.04 14.73 -2.25
N GLY A 241 -15.26 15.26 -2.42
CA GLY A 241 -16.22 14.72 -3.39
C GLY A 241 -15.74 14.87 -4.83
N TYR A 242 -14.82 15.80 -5.10
CA TYR A 242 -14.25 16.04 -6.43
C TYR A 242 -13.11 15.07 -6.79
N ALA A 243 -12.58 14.31 -5.81
CA ALA A 243 -11.40 13.47 -6.03
C ALA A 243 -11.61 12.44 -7.15
N ASP A 244 -12.81 11.91 -7.35
CA ASP A 244 -13.06 10.95 -8.43
C ASP A 244 -13.05 11.59 -9.83
N ALA A 245 -13.72 12.75 -9.96
CA ALA A 245 -13.73 13.52 -11.19
C ALA A 245 -12.33 14.01 -11.57
N VAL A 246 -11.57 14.51 -10.58
CA VAL A 246 -10.19 14.97 -10.77
C VAL A 246 -9.28 13.81 -11.17
N ALA A 247 -9.42 12.65 -10.53
CA ALA A 247 -8.67 11.45 -10.94
C ALA A 247 -8.94 11.09 -12.40
N SER A 248 -10.22 11.10 -12.81
CA SER A 248 -10.61 10.77 -14.18
C SER A 248 -10.06 11.75 -15.21
N ALA A 249 -10.03 13.05 -14.92
CA ALA A 249 -9.44 14.04 -15.81
C ALA A 249 -7.91 13.95 -15.86
N LEU A 250 -7.25 13.69 -14.72
CA LEU A 250 -5.81 13.48 -14.68
C LEU A 250 -5.40 12.24 -15.45
N LEU A 251 -6.13 11.12 -15.30
CA LEU A 251 -5.89 9.92 -16.09
C LEU A 251 -6.06 10.19 -17.59
N ALA A 252 -7.11 10.92 -17.99
CA ALA A 252 -7.30 11.31 -19.38
C ALA A 252 -6.15 12.19 -19.89
N TYR A 253 -5.69 13.14 -19.08
CA TYR A 253 -4.53 13.97 -19.39
C TYR A 253 -3.27 13.13 -19.54
N MET A 254 -3.02 12.15 -18.68
CA MET A 254 -1.86 11.25 -18.79
C MET A 254 -1.83 10.51 -20.12
N ASN A 255 -3.00 10.11 -20.63
CA ASN A 255 -3.14 9.36 -21.87
C ASN A 255 -3.10 10.23 -23.14
N VAL A 256 -3.77 11.38 -23.13
CA VAL A 256 -4.02 12.19 -24.35
C VAL A 256 -3.22 13.49 -24.38
N ARG A 257 -2.65 13.90 -23.23
CA ARG A 257 -1.92 15.17 -23.04
C ARG A 257 -2.75 16.44 -23.29
N ASP A 258 -4.08 16.31 -23.36
CA ASP A 258 -5.01 17.42 -23.52
C ASP A 258 -5.42 18.02 -22.15
N PRO A 259 -5.05 19.28 -21.85
CA PRO A 259 -5.37 19.93 -20.59
C PRO A 259 -6.84 20.38 -20.46
N GLY A 260 -7.65 20.32 -21.53
CA GLY A 260 -9.01 20.84 -21.55
C GLY A 260 -9.89 20.33 -20.40
N ARG A 261 -9.78 19.04 -20.06
CA ARG A 261 -10.51 18.45 -18.92
C ARG A 261 -10.03 18.96 -17.56
N LEU A 262 -8.74 19.26 -17.42
CA LEU A 262 -8.17 19.82 -16.18
C LEU A 262 -8.68 21.25 -15.96
N TYR A 263 -8.72 22.06 -17.01
CA TYR A 263 -9.30 23.40 -16.97
C TYR A 263 -10.79 23.36 -16.64
N GLY A 264 -11.55 22.43 -17.24
CA GLY A 264 -12.96 22.24 -16.93
C GLY A 264 -13.23 21.94 -15.45
N ILE A 265 -12.38 21.14 -14.82
CA ILE A 265 -12.47 20.84 -13.38
C ILE A 265 -12.10 22.05 -12.53
N ALA A 266 -10.97 22.71 -12.82
CA ALA A 266 -10.54 23.90 -12.10
C ALA A 266 -11.64 24.97 -12.14
N ARG A 267 -12.19 25.25 -13.33
CA ARG A 267 -13.31 26.17 -13.52
C ARG A 267 -14.56 25.77 -12.73
N SER A 268 -14.93 24.49 -12.78
CA SER A 268 -16.09 23.99 -12.03
C SER A 268 -15.93 24.16 -10.52
N MET A 269 -14.72 23.90 -10.00
CA MET A 269 -14.42 24.10 -8.59
C MET A 269 -14.33 25.59 -8.23
N THR A 270 -13.86 26.46 -9.12
CA THR A 270 -13.89 27.93 -8.93
C THR A 270 -15.32 28.44 -8.78
N TYR A 271 -16.25 27.99 -9.64
CA TYR A 271 -17.67 28.33 -9.47
C TYR A 271 -18.25 27.81 -8.15
N ALA A 272 -17.81 26.65 -7.68
CA ALA A 272 -18.19 26.14 -6.37
C ALA A 272 -17.59 26.99 -5.23
N LEU A 273 -16.36 27.49 -5.39
CA LEU A 273 -15.71 28.38 -4.44
C LEU A 273 -16.47 29.70 -4.28
N GLU A 274 -16.79 30.36 -5.40
CA GLU A 274 -17.58 31.62 -5.42
C GLU A 274 -18.93 31.47 -4.74
N ARG A 275 -19.57 30.30 -4.90
CA ARG A 275 -20.84 29.96 -4.27
C ARG A 275 -20.72 29.43 -2.84
N ARG A 276 -19.52 29.46 -2.23
CA ARG A 276 -19.21 28.94 -0.89
C ARG A 276 -19.60 27.46 -0.69
N ARG A 277 -19.47 26.66 -1.76
CA ARG A 277 -19.79 25.22 -1.78
C ARG A 277 -18.56 24.32 -1.64
N LEU A 278 -17.36 24.88 -1.62
CA LEU A 278 -16.14 24.14 -1.29
C LEU A 278 -15.90 24.16 0.22
N ARG A 279 -15.43 23.03 0.76
CA ARG A 279 -14.90 22.97 2.13
C ARG A 279 -13.55 23.69 2.19
N GLY A 280 -13.15 24.13 3.39
CA GLY A 280 -11.91 24.90 3.58
C GLY A 280 -10.67 24.26 2.95
N GLN A 281 -10.46 22.97 3.15
CA GLN A 281 -9.32 22.24 2.57
C GLN A 281 -9.41 22.09 1.04
N GLU A 282 -10.62 21.99 0.48
CA GLU A 282 -10.84 21.92 -0.97
C GLU A 282 -10.57 23.28 -1.62
N ALA A 283 -11.01 24.36 -0.97
CA ALA A 283 -10.74 25.72 -1.37
C ALA A 283 -9.24 26.04 -1.32
N GLU A 284 -8.55 25.65 -0.26
CA GLU A 284 -7.11 25.85 -0.12
C GLU A 284 -6.32 25.09 -1.21
N ALA A 285 -6.68 23.84 -1.48
CA ALA A 285 -6.08 23.06 -2.57
C ALA A 285 -6.27 23.75 -3.93
N LEU A 286 -7.48 24.23 -4.22
CA LEU A 286 -7.79 24.94 -5.46
C LEU A 286 -7.03 26.26 -5.57
N MET A 287 -7.01 27.07 -4.50
CA MET A 287 -6.33 28.36 -4.50
C MET A 287 -4.82 28.21 -4.72
N ARG A 288 -4.21 27.16 -4.16
CA ARG A 288 -2.79 26.83 -4.44
C ARG A 288 -2.57 26.49 -5.91
N LEU A 289 -3.48 25.71 -6.53
CA LEU A 289 -3.40 25.40 -7.95
C LEU A 289 -3.52 26.67 -8.81
N LEU A 290 -4.52 27.53 -8.54
CA LEU A 290 -4.76 28.77 -9.29
C LEU A 290 -3.61 29.78 -9.13
N GLY A 291 -3.08 29.93 -7.92
CA GLY A 291 -1.94 30.82 -7.66
C GLY A 291 -0.68 30.41 -8.43
N HIS A 292 -0.51 29.12 -8.71
CA HIS A 292 0.58 28.66 -9.59
C HIS A 292 0.33 28.97 -11.06
N GLU A 293 -0.91 28.91 -11.55
CA GLU A 293 -1.22 29.25 -12.95
C GLU A 293 -1.08 30.76 -13.21
N ALA A 294 -1.55 31.62 -12.30
CA ALA A 294 -1.46 33.08 -12.43
C ALA A 294 0.00 33.58 -12.51
N ARG A 295 0.90 33.01 -11.71
CA ARG A 295 2.33 33.36 -11.73
C ARG A 295 3.07 32.91 -13.00
N VAL A 296 2.52 31.96 -13.74
CA VAL A 296 3.08 31.52 -15.03
C VAL A 296 2.66 32.48 -16.15
N GLU A 297 1.50 33.13 -16.02
CA GLU A 297 1.04 34.15 -16.97
C GLU A 297 1.77 35.50 -16.78
N GLU A 298 2.14 35.88 -15.55
CA GLU A 298 2.89 37.11 -15.26
C GLU A 298 4.39 37.05 -15.64
N GLY A 299 4.92 35.84 -15.87
CA GLY A 299 6.32 35.61 -16.24
C GLY A 299 6.56 35.36 -17.73
N ARG A 300 5.56 35.63 -18.57
CA ARG A 300 5.63 35.64 -20.05
C ARG A 300 5.47 37.04 -20.58
#